data_AF-A0A0V8D0K0-F1
#
_entry.id   AF-A0A0V8D0K0-F1
#
_cell.length_a   1.000
_cell.length_b   1.000
_cell.length_c   1.000
_cell.angle_alpha   90.00
_cell.angle_beta   90.00
_cell.angle_gamma   90.00
#
_symmetry.space_group_name_H-M   'P 1'
#
loop_
_entity.id
_entity.type
_entity.pdbx_description
1 polymer ?
#
loop_
_entity_poly.entity_id
_entity_poly.type
_entity_poly.pdbx_seq_one_letter_code
_entity_poly.pdbx_strand_id
1 'polypeptide(L)'
;MNKKSSALLTMGTLTLLAGGGVVLTNLPDSFKIQRVYAATSRDITVYPKDFLTYFQRNGSAAGFDYDLATYTQTLTPNKASQAGNVILKTKVDMSQNFTFTGKINLGDKAQNAGGADGVGFLFHPGDTNVVGAPGGAAGIGGVNGAFGFKLDTYYNGVGENSFTPDPSNFKGKPFGAFVDGLNGQAKTIASSAQSISEPSNNNFVDFTMSYNGATKVMSVTYGGQTWTQDVSSFVGTNQAMSFSIAASTGAFMNLQQLRNVNFTYTVAQGTVIANYVDEQGNTIAQQETTSGDIDTPYVTSQKTIPGYTFKAFQMEQRLRGIMLPMTKL
;
A
#
# COMPACT_ATOMS: atom_id res chain seq x y z
N MET A 1 -30.59 -20.40 -44.56
CA MET A 1 -29.72 -20.57 -43.37
C MET A 1 -29.16 -19.20 -42.99
N ASN A 2 -29.73 -18.55 -41.97
CA ASN A 2 -29.19 -17.27 -41.51
C ASN A 2 -27.77 -17.52 -40.97
N LYS A 3 -26.78 -16.79 -41.52
CA LYS A 3 -25.42 -16.79 -40.98
C LYS A 3 -25.52 -16.47 -39.49
N LYS A 4 -25.09 -17.39 -38.63
CA LYS A 4 -24.89 -17.09 -37.22
C LYS A 4 -23.71 -16.11 -37.17
N SER A 5 -24.00 -14.84 -36.94
CA SER A 5 -22.96 -13.84 -36.74
C SER A 5 -22.22 -14.18 -35.44
N SER A 6 -20.90 -14.09 -35.45
CA SER A 6 -20.11 -14.33 -34.26
C SER A 6 -19.88 -13.01 -33.53
N ALA A 7 -19.92 -13.04 -32.20
CA ALA A 7 -19.66 -11.89 -31.33
C ALA A 7 -18.27 -12.01 -30.70
N LEU A 8 -17.55 -10.90 -30.67
CA LEU A 8 -16.34 -10.73 -29.88
C LEU A 8 -16.71 -10.03 -28.56
N LEU A 9 -16.30 -10.60 -27.43
CA LEU A 9 -16.31 -9.85 -26.18
C LEU A 9 -14.99 -9.06 -26.13
N THR A 10 -15.08 -7.75 -26.36
CA THR A 10 -13.95 -6.85 -26.17
C THR A 10 -14.12 -6.14 -24.83
N MET A 11 -13.27 -6.46 -23.86
CA MET A 11 -13.21 -5.63 -22.66
C MET A 11 -12.38 -4.39 -22.95
N GLY A 12 -13.05 -3.25 -22.99
CA GLY A 12 -12.45 -1.96 -23.27
C GLY A 12 -12.19 -1.22 -21.97
N THR A 13 -10.95 -0.80 -21.75
CA THR A 13 -10.48 -0.09 -20.54
C THR A 13 -10.60 -0.92 -19.26
N LEU A 14 -9.69 -1.89 -19.12
CA LEU A 14 -9.30 -2.34 -17.80
C LEU A 14 -8.35 -1.27 -17.23
N THR A 15 -8.88 -0.40 -16.36
CA THR A 15 -8.00 0.54 -15.63
C THR A 15 -7.37 -0.24 -14.46
N LEU A 16 -6.44 -1.13 -14.78
CA LEU A 16 -5.53 -1.73 -13.80
C LEU A 16 -4.58 -0.62 -13.34
N LEU A 17 -4.97 0.09 -12.29
CA LEU A 17 -4.02 0.88 -11.51
C LEU A 17 -3.23 -0.08 -10.62
N ALA A 18 -2.29 -0.78 -11.26
CA ALA A 18 -1.26 -1.67 -10.72
C ALA A 18 -1.76 -2.91 -9.93
N GLY A 19 -1.45 -4.11 -10.46
CA GLY A 19 -1.03 -5.29 -9.66
C GLY A 19 -1.79 -6.62 -9.85
N GLY A 20 -3.10 -6.62 -10.07
CA GLY A 20 -3.89 -7.85 -10.11
C GLY A 20 -3.78 -8.69 -11.40
N GLY A 21 -3.15 -9.87 -11.31
CA GLY A 21 -3.14 -10.87 -12.40
C GLY A 21 -4.52 -11.51 -12.62
N VAL A 22 -4.90 -11.69 -13.89
CA VAL A 22 -6.14 -12.40 -14.27
C VAL A 22 -5.90 -13.90 -14.14
N VAL A 23 -6.56 -14.58 -13.20
CA VAL A 23 -6.54 -16.05 -13.10
C VAL A 23 -7.65 -16.63 -13.97
N LEU A 24 -7.28 -17.21 -15.12
CA LEU A 24 -8.17 -18.01 -15.96
C LEU A 24 -7.93 -19.49 -15.63
N THR A 25 -8.92 -20.16 -15.03
CA THR A 25 -8.90 -21.62 -14.91
C THR A 25 -9.98 -22.23 -15.79
N ASN A 26 -9.59 -23.22 -16.60
CA ASN A 26 -10.45 -23.99 -17.48
C ASN A 26 -11.54 -24.74 -16.70
N LEU A 27 -12.82 -24.53 -16.98
CA LEU A 27 -13.89 -25.50 -16.70
C LEU A 27 -15.06 -25.38 -17.71
N PRO A 28 -15.58 -26.49 -18.29
CA PRO A 28 -16.76 -26.48 -19.15
C PRO A 28 -18.09 -26.60 -18.37
N ASP A 29 -19.14 -26.12 -19.06
CA ASP A 29 -20.59 -26.23 -18.91
C ASP A 29 -21.25 -26.33 -17.51
N SER A 30 -22.03 -25.28 -17.24
CA SER A 30 -23.01 -25.08 -16.15
C SER A 30 -22.47 -24.61 -14.80
N PHE A 31 -22.05 -23.34 -14.72
CA PHE A 31 -22.05 -22.62 -13.45
C PHE A 31 -22.75 -21.27 -13.54
N LYS A 32 -23.98 -21.25 -13.02
CA LYS A 32 -24.52 -20.06 -12.35
C LYS A 32 -23.79 -19.93 -11.01
N ILE A 33 -23.19 -18.78 -10.73
CA ILE A 33 -23.18 -18.16 -9.39
C ILE A 33 -23.02 -16.65 -9.58
N GLN A 34 -23.95 -15.94 -8.96
CA GLN A 34 -24.10 -14.50 -8.90
C GLN A 34 -23.41 -14.02 -7.62
N ARG A 35 -22.49 -13.06 -7.74
CA ARG A 35 -22.24 -12.08 -6.68
C ARG A 35 -21.74 -10.78 -7.28
N VAL A 36 -22.69 -9.88 -7.53
CA VAL A 36 -22.43 -8.46 -7.73
C VAL A 36 -22.28 -7.89 -6.33
N TYR A 37 -21.07 -7.52 -5.92
CA TYR A 37 -20.92 -6.62 -4.79
C TYR A 37 -21.20 -5.21 -5.32
N ALA A 38 -22.46 -4.77 -5.17
CA ALA A 38 -22.73 -3.34 -5.15
C ALA A 38 -21.83 -2.72 -4.08
N ALA A 39 -21.18 -1.61 -4.41
CA ALA A 39 -20.18 -0.92 -3.62
C ALA A 39 -20.48 -0.98 -2.11
N THR A 40 -19.73 -1.80 -1.38
CA THR A 40 -19.47 -1.50 0.02
C THR A 40 -18.94 -0.07 0.08
N SER A 41 -19.31 0.68 1.12
CA SER A 41 -18.75 2.01 1.35
C SER A 41 -17.24 1.94 1.10
N ARG A 42 -16.75 2.74 0.14
CA ARG A 42 -15.31 2.86 -0.09
C ARG A 42 -14.64 3.53 1.11
N ASP A 43 -15.39 4.32 1.87
CA ASP A 43 -14.92 4.92 3.10
C ASP A 43 -14.97 3.88 4.22
N ILE A 44 -13.79 3.59 4.77
CA ILE A 44 -13.55 2.60 5.81
C ILE A 44 -13.02 3.31 7.05
N THR A 45 -13.53 2.91 8.21
CA THR A 45 -12.94 3.22 9.51
C THR A 45 -12.48 1.92 10.16
N VAL A 46 -11.17 1.75 10.26
CA VAL A 46 -10.56 0.66 11.05
C VAL A 46 -10.57 1.08 12.51
N TYR A 47 -11.30 0.37 13.35
CA TYR A 47 -11.20 0.53 14.80
C TYR A 47 -10.17 -0.45 15.38
N PRO A 48 -9.63 -0.21 16.59
CA PRO A 48 -8.64 -1.11 17.20
C PRO A 48 -9.08 -2.58 17.25
N LYS A 49 -10.35 -2.83 17.60
CA LYS A 49 -10.94 -4.17 17.63
C LYS A 49 -10.99 -4.87 16.25
N ASP A 50 -10.96 -4.11 15.16
CA ASP A 50 -11.09 -4.61 13.78
C ASP A 50 -9.72 -4.68 13.09
N PHE A 51 -8.62 -4.42 13.80
CA PHE A 51 -7.28 -4.30 13.24
C PHE A 51 -6.91 -5.47 12.32
N LEU A 52 -7.08 -6.72 12.78
CA LEU A 52 -6.75 -7.92 11.99
C LEU A 52 -7.69 -8.20 10.81
N THR A 53 -8.85 -7.55 10.76
CA THR A 53 -9.74 -7.61 9.60
C THR A 53 -9.09 -6.89 8.43
N TYR A 54 -8.47 -5.73 8.67
CA TYR A 54 -7.96 -4.83 7.62
C TYR A 54 -6.44 -4.88 7.45
N PHE A 55 -5.69 -5.23 8.49
CA PHE A 55 -4.24 -5.37 8.45
C PHE A 55 -3.84 -6.84 8.46
N GLN A 56 -2.85 -7.19 7.65
CA GLN A 56 -2.14 -8.46 7.72
C GLN A 56 -0.79 -8.25 8.40
N ARG A 57 -0.42 -9.19 9.28
CA ARG A 57 0.86 -9.19 9.99
C ARG A 57 1.84 -10.11 9.28
N ASN A 58 3.08 -9.67 9.09
CA ASN A 58 4.14 -10.46 8.45
C ASN A 58 5.46 -10.38 9.23
N GLY A 59 6.40 -11.26 8.88
CA GLY A 59 7.71 -11.33 9.52
C GLY A 59 7.60 -11.60 11.03
N SER A 60 8.43 -10.96 11.85
CA SER A 60 8.39 -11.11 13.31
C SER A 60 7.03 -10.74 13.90
N ALA A 61 6.29 -9.78 13.31
CA ALA A 61 4.98 -9.37 13.80
C ALA A 61 3.93 -10.49 13.75
N ALA A 62 4.06 -11.43 12.78
CA ALA A 62 3.18 -12.60 12.70
C ALA A 62 3.35 -13.55 13.89
N GLY A 63 4.54 -13.56 14.51
CA GLY A 63 4.85 -14.38 15.70
C GLY A 63 4.33 -13.83 17.02
N PHE A 64 3.71 -12.65 17.03
CA PHE A 64 3.09 -12.05 18.23
C PHE A 64 1.61 -11.80 17.99
N ASP A 65 0.77 -12.51 18.72
CA ASP A 65 -0.68 -12.31 18.68
C ASP A 65 -1.04 -10.86 19.00
N TYR A 66 -2.11 -10.40 18.34
CA TYR A 66 -2.67 -9.09 18.61
C TYR A 66 -3.33 -9.11 19.99
N ASP A 67 -2.83 -8.31 20.92
CA ASP A 67 -3.38 -8.22 22.27
C ASP A 67 -4.71 -7.47 22.23
N LEU A 68 -5.82 -8.20 22.37
CA LEU A 68 -7.18 -7.64 22.36
C LEU A 68 -7.55 -6.90 23.65
N ALA A 69 -6.82 -7.09 24.75
CA ALA A 69 -7.08 -6.36 26.00
C ALA A 69 -6.54 -4.94 25.93
N THR A 70 -5.39 -4.76 25.28
CA THR A 70 -4.73 -3.45 25.15
C THR A 70 -4.73 -2.89 23.75
N TYR A 71 -5.23 -3.65 22.77
CA TYR A 71 -5.20 -3.35 21.33
C TYR A 71 -3.78 -3.12 20.79
N THR A 72 -2.84 -3.96 21.23
CA THR A 72 -1.40 -3.83 20.92
C THR A 72 -0.95 -4.84 19.87
N GLN A 73 -0.27 -4.35 18.83
CA GLN A 73 0.50 -5.18 17.92
C GLN A 73 2.00 -4.98 18.15
N THR A 74 2.73 -6.05 18.41
CA THR A 74 4.21 -6.03 18.41
C THR A 74 4.73 -6.20 16.99
N LEU A 75 5.59 -5.30 16.53
CA LEU A 75 6.25 -5.41 15.22
C LEU A 75 7.56 -6.20 15.37
N THR A 76 8.38 -5.80 16.33
CA THR A 76 9.62 -6.50 16.70
C THR A 76 9.71 -6.63 18.23
N PRO A 77 10.18 -7.77 18.75
CA PRO A 77 10.61 -7.85 20.13
C PRO A 77 11.97 -7.15 20.32
N ASN A 78 12.36 -6.88 21.57
CA ASN A 78 13.71 -6.43 21.92
C ASN A 78 14.72 -7.60 21.79
N LYS A 79 14.92 -8.08 20.56
CA LYS A 79 15.87 -9.13 20.17
C LYS A 79 16.54 -8.72 18.87
N ALA A 80 17.74 -9.24 18.62
CA ALA A 80 18.49 -8.97 17.40
C ALA A 80 17.83 -9.60 16.15
N SER A 81 18.13 -9.02 14.99
CA SER A 81 17.79 -9.56 13.66
C SER A 81 16.30 -9.86 13.46
N GLN A 82 15.45 -8.92 13.82
CA GLN A 82 14.00 -9.01 13.63
C GLN A 82 13.56 -8.07 12.51
N ALA A 83 12.55 -8.47 11.74
CA ALA A 83 11.90 -7.60 10.78
C ALA A 83 10.42 -7.99 10.74
N GLY A 84 9.55 -7.04 11.05
CA GLY A 84 8.11 -7.26 11.14
C GLY A 84 7.34 -6.08 10.59
N ASN A 85 6.20 -6.36 9.98
CA ASN A 85 5.34 -5.33 9.42
C ASN A 85 3.87 -5.69 9.58
N VAL A 86 3.06 -4.65 9.44
CA VAL A 86 1.63 -4.76 9.18
C VAL A 86 1.31 -4.04 7.87
N ILE A 87 0.59 -4.72 6.98
CA ILE A 87 0.19 -4.19 5.67
C ILE A 87 -1.32 -3.99 5.67
N LEU A 88 -1.79 -2.87 5.15
CA LEU A 88 -3.21 -2.70 4.84
C LEU A 88 -3.56 -3.61 3.66
N LYS A 89 -4.62 -4.42 3.79
CA LYS A 89 -4.99 -5.42 2.77
C LYS A 89 -5.53 -4.80 1.48
N THR A 90 -5.96 -3.54 1.52
CA THR A 90 -6.48 -2.78 0.38
C THR A 90 -5.62 -1.55 0.12
N LYS A 91 -5.70 -1.00 -1.10
CA LYS A 91 -5.04 0.27 -1.44
C LYS A 91 -5.86 1.47 -0.98
N VAL A 92 -5.16 2.53 -0.59
CA VAL A 92 -5.69 3.84 -0.24
C VAL A 92 -5.87 4.70 -1.49
N ASP A 93 -7.02 5.35 -1.63
CA ASP A 93 -7.30 6.36 -2.66
C ASP A 93 -6.72 7.72 -2.25
N MET A 94 -5.59 8.09 -2.84
CA MET A 94 -4.87 9.33 -2.58
C MET A 94 -5.54 10.58 -3.19
N SER A 95 -6.69 10.44 -3.87
CA SER A 95 -7.56 11.59 -4.19
C SER A 95 -8.41 12.04 -3.01
N GLN A 96 -8.58 11.17 -2.01
CA GLN A 96 -9.39 11.41 -0.83
C GLN A 96 -8.52 11.71 0.39
N ASN A 97 -9.16 12.21 1.43
CA ASN A 97 -8.49 12.41 2.72
C ASN A 97 -8.30 11.06 3.42
N PHE A 98 -7.27 10.96 4.25
CA PHE A 98 -7.18 9.89 5.22
C PHE A 98 -6.60 10.40 6.54
N THR A 99 -6.88 9.66 7.61
CA THR A 99 -6.33 9.90 8.96
C THR A 99 -6.05 8.58 9.65
N PHE A 100 -4.77 8.35 9.97
CA PHE A 100 -4.30 7.28 10.82
C PHE A 100 -3.99 7.83 12.21
N THR A 101 -4.46 7.18 13.27
CA THR A 101 -4.09 7.50 14.65
C THR A 101 -3.73 6.25 15.44
N GLY A 102 -2.96 6.44 16.51
CA GLY A 102 -2.64 5.38 17.44
C GLY A 102 -1.55 5.82 18.40
N LYS A 103 -0.88 4.86 19.01
CA LYS A 103 0.31 5.08 19.82
C LYS A 103 1.44 4.19 19.34
N ILE A 104 2.66 4.72 19.38
CA ILE A 104 3.88 4.01 18.99
C ILE A 104 4.75 3.84 20.23
N ASN A 105 5.21 2.62 20.47
CA ASN A 105 6.33 2.34 21.35
C ASN A 105 7.57 2.15 20.46
N LEU A 106 8.57 3.03 20.58
CA LEU A 106 9.85 2.93 19.87
C LEU A 106 10.93 2.14 20.64
N GLY A 107 10.59 1.69 21.85
CA GLY A 107 11.46 0.93 22.74
C GLY A 107 11.86 1.70 23.99
N ASP A 108 12.99 1.29 24.56
CA ASP A 108 13.54 1.83 25.80
C ASP A 108 14.97 2.38 25.63
N LYS A 109 15.52 2.37 24.41
CA LYS A 109 16.90 2.75 24.11
C LYS A 109 16.97 3.59 22.84
N ALA A 110 17.77 4.65 22.85
CA ALA A 110 18.31 5.27 21.64
C ALA A 110 19.61 4.57 21.22
N GLN A 111 20.18 4.95 20.07
CA GLN A 111 21.41 4.37 19.52
C GLN A 111 22.53 4.22 20.54
N ASN A 112 22.84 5.25 21.34
CA ASN A 112 23.95 5.21 22.29
C ASN A 112 23.79 4.14 23.39
N ALA A 113 22.57 3.68 23.63
CA ALA A 113 22.26 2.61 24.57
C ALA A 113 21.98 1.26 23.88
N GLY A 114 22.19 1.15 22.56
CA GLY A 114 21.94 -0.09 21.81
C GLY A 114 20.54 -0.18 21.18
N GLY A 115 19.82 0.93 21.04
CA GLY A 115 18.50 0.98 20.40
C GLY A 115 18.57 1.13 18.87
N ALA A 116 17.73 0.37 18.17
CA ALA A 116 17.55 0.40 16.71
C ALA A 116 16.34 -0.45 16.30
N ASP A 117 15.90 -0.44 15.04
CA ASP A 117 16.27 0.51 13.98
C ASP A 117 15.28 1.68 13.94
N GLY A 118 14.00 1.40 14.18
CA GLY A 118 12.93 2.39 14.16
C GLY A 118 11.72 1.87 13.41
N VAL A 119 10.69 2.71 13.33
CA VAL A 119 9.41 2.39 12.70
C VAL A 119 9.21 3.29 11.48
N GLY A 120 8.99 2.68 10.31
CA GLY A 120 8.64 3.37 9.07
C GLY A 120 7.19 3.15 8.69
N PHE A 121 6.62 4.17 8.05
CA PHE A 121 5.29 4.22 7.47
C PHE A 121 5.48 4.41 5.97
N LEU A 122 5.10 3.41 5.18
CA LEU A 122 5.39 3.32 3.75
C LEU A 122 4.11 3.44 2.91
N PHE A 123 4.16 4.29 1.89
CA PHE A 123 3.22 4.31 0.77
C PHE A 123 3.94 3.98 -0.54
N HIS A 124 3.34 3.15 -1.40
CA HIS A 124 3.88 2.87 -2.75
C HIS A 124 2.79 2.36 -3.71
N PRO A 125 2.97 2.45 -5.04
CA PRO A 125 1.92 2.10 -6.01
C PRO A 125 1.80 0.59 -6.31
N GLY A 126 2.82 -0.19 -5.96
CA GLY A 126 2.84 -1.64 -6.15
C GLY A 126 1.87 -2.42 -5.25
N ASP A 127 1.89 -3.74 -5.37
CA ASP A 127 0.97 -4.67 -4.70
C ASP A 127 1.03 -4.57 -3.15
N THR A 128 -0.09 -4.82 -2.47
CA THR A 128 -0.20 -4.64 -1.00
C THR A 128 0.71 -5.55 -0.17
N ASN A 129 1.27 -6.61 -0.76
CA ASN A 129 2.20 -7.54 -0.12
C ASN A 129 3.67 -7.10 -0.20
N VAL A 130 3.98 -5.99 -0.87
CA VAL A 130 5.35 -5.46 -0.98
C VAL A 130 5.65 -4.55 0.22
N VAL A 131 6.84 -4.72 0.79
CA VAL A 131 7.36 -3.90 1.89
C VAL A 131 8.87 -3.69 1.66
N GLY A 132 9.41 -2.58 2.13
CA GLY A 132 10.84 -2.30 2.00
C GLY A 132 11.74 -3.12 2.91
N ALA A 133 13.03 -2.98 2.67
CA ALA A 133 14.10 -3.63 3.39
C ALA A 133 14.17 -3.18 4.87
N PRO A 134 14.67 -4.05 5.77
CA PRO A 134 14.94 -3.69 7.16
C PRO A 134 16.17 -2.77 7.29
N GLY A 135 16.52 -2.39 8.52
CA GLY A 135 17.66 -1.55 8.84
C GLY A 135 17.40 -0.08 8.52
N GLY A 136 18.43 0.62 8.02
CA GLY A 136 18.35 2.05 7.68
C GLY A 136 17.36 2.39 6.56
N ALA A 137 16.88 1.39 5.83
CA ALA A 137 15.80 1.53 4.86
C ALA A 137 14.43 1.76 5.52
N ALA A 138 14.29 1.49 6.82
CA ALA A 138 13.08 1.69 7.62
C ALA A 138 11.81 1.07 7.01
N GLY A 139 11.95 -0.04 6.27
CA GLY A 139 10.84 -0.66 5.56
C GLY A 139 10.28 0.15 4.39
N ILE A 140 10.95 1.23 3.98
CA ILE A 140 10.61 2.09 2.84
C ILE A 140 11.54 1.80 1.65
N GLY A 141 12.85 1.76 1.92
CA GLY A 141 13.87 1.51 0.92
C GLY A 141 13.78 0.11 0.31
N GLY A 142 14.17 -0.03 -0.95
CA GLY A 142 14.04 -1.26 -1.73
C GLY A 142 12.71 -1.39 -2.50
N VAL A 143 11.81 -0.42 -2.40
CA VAL A 143 10.52 -0.40 -3.11
C VAL A 143 10.45 0.81 -4.05
N ASN A 144 10.37 0.57 -5.35
CA ASN A 144 10.26 1.65 -6.33
C ASN A 144 8.94 2.41 -6.19
N GLY A 145 9.00 3.74 -6.32
CA GLY A 145 7.85 4.62 -6.13
C GLY A 145 7.41 4.78 -4.67
N ALA A 146 8.23 4.34 -3.72
CA ALA A 146 7.93 4.46 -2.31
C ALA A 146 8.14 5.88 -1.79
N PHE A 147 7.37 6.26 -0.77
CA PHE A 147 7.65 7.41 0.07
C PHE A 147 6.97 7.21 1.42
N GLY A 148 7.28 8.07 2.39
CA GLY A 148 6.57 8.03 3.66
C GLY A 148 7.27 8.78 4.76
N PHE A 149 7.17 8.25 5.98
CA PHE A 149 7.69 8.85 7.18
C PHE A 149 8.37 7.80 8.05
N LYS A 150 9.49 8.14 8.70
CA LYS A 150 10.14 7.26 9.67
C LYS A 150 10.32 7.94 11.03
N LEU A 151 10.16 7.15 12.09
CA LEU A 151 10.65 7.42 13.43
C LEU A 151 11.88 6.56 13.65
N ASP A 152 13.05 7.19 13.57
CA ASP A 152 14.34 6.51 13.51
C ASP A 152 15.05 6.60 14.86
N THR A 153 15.56 5.47 15.35
CA THR A 153 16.29 5.38 16.63
C THR A 153 17.78 5.13 16.45
N TYR A 154 18.23 4.93 15.21
CA TYR A 154 19.60 4.58 14.86
C TYR A 154 20.09 5.40 13.67
N TYR A 155 21.02 6.33 13.90
CA TYR A 155 21.65 7.06 12.81
C TYR A 155 22.56 6.15 11.98
N ASN A 156 22.28 6.04 10.67
CA ASN A 156 23.11 5.38 9.68
C ASN A 156 24.02 6.37 8.96
N GLY A 157 25.31 6.42 9.34
CA GLY A 157 26.29 7.32 8.71
C GLY A 157 26.83 6.87 7.34
N VAL A 158 26.48 5.65 6.92
CA VAL A 158 26.86 5.06 5.62
C VAL A 158 25.58 4.50 5.00
N GLY A 159 25.41 4.71 3.70
CA GLY A 159 24.26 4.24 2.94
C GLY A 159 24.51 2.89 2.29
N GLU A 160 23.43 2.30 1.81
CA GLU A 160 23.39 1.03 1.09
C GLU A 160 22.55 1.18 -0.19
N ASN A 161 22.37 0.11 -0.96
CA ASN A 161 21.52 0.15 -2.15
C ASN A 161 20.07 0.54 -1.83
N SER A 162 19.57 0.18 -0.64
CA SER A 162 18.21 0.44 -0.22
C SER A 162 18.03 1.80 0.47
N PHE A 163 19.08 2.48 0.93
CA PHE A 163 18.95 3.79 1.61
C PHE A 163 20.21 4.67 1.53
N THR A 164 20.06 5.98 1.58
CA THR A 164 21.18 6.94 1.71
C THR A 164 21.53 7.19 3.18
N PRO A 165 22.75 7.65 3.52
CA PRO A 165 23.07 8.04 4.90
C PRO A 165 22.07 9.04 5.48
N ASP A 166 21.87 8.97 6.79
CA ASP A 166 21.05 9.94 7.51
C ASP A 166 21.73 11.31 7.61
N PRO A 167 20.95 12.39 7.82
CA PRO A 167 21.52 13.71 7.98
C PRO A 167 22.42 13.78 9.23
N SER A 168 23.67 14.22 9.04
CA SER A 168 24.75 14.10 10.04
C SER A 168 24.48 14.81 11.37
N ASN A 169 23.56 15.77 11.40
CA ASN A 169 23.13 16.47 12.61
C ASN A 169 22.34 15.58 13.59
N PHE A 170 21.89 14.40 13.16
CA PHE A 170 21.21 13.40 14.00
C PHE A 170 22.11 12.27 14.47
N LYS A 171 23.44 12.40 14.33
CA LYS A 171 24.37 11.39 14.82
C LYS A 171 24.13 11.07 16.30
N GLY A 172 23.75 9.83 16.58
CA GLY A 172 23.46 9.33 17.93
C GLY A 172 22.15 9.81 18.54
N LYS A 173 21.25 10.45 17.77
CA LYS A 173 19.98 11.01 18.24
C LYS A 173 18.82 10.40 17.46
N PRO A 174 17.72 10.02 18.13
CA PRO A 174 16.51 9.62 17.42
C PRO A 174 15.85 10.83 16.76
N PHE A 175 15.18 10.60 15.63
CA PHE A 175 14.54 11.65 14.87
C PHE A 175 13.31 11.16 14.09
N GLY A 176 12.43 12.09 13.75
CA GLY A 176 11.33 11.87 12.82
C GLY A 176 11.60 12.61 11.51
N ALA A 177 11.30 11.99 10.36
CA ALA A 177 11.47 12.63 9.05
C ALA A 177 10.60 12.00 7.96
N PHE A 178 10.25 12.81 6.96
CA PHE A 178 9.76 12.29 5.69
C PHE A 178 10.90 11.65 4.89
N VAL A 179 10.55 10.66 4.07
CA VAL A 179 11.49 9.86 3.27
C VAL A 179 11.00 9.83 1.82
N ASP A 180 11.88 10.19 0.90
CA ASP A 180 11.72 10.00 -0.54
C ASP A 180 12.35 8.66 -0.93
N GLY A 181 11.56 7.73 -1.44
CA GLY A 181 12.02 6.43 -1.94
C GLY A 181 11.62 6.19 -3.40
N LEU A 182 11.35 7.24 -4.18
CA LEU A 182 10.73 7.10 -5.49
C LEU A 182 11.56 6.24 -6.47
N ASN A 183 12.87 6.27 -6.34
CA ASN A 183 13.80 5.47 -7.15
C ASN A 183 14.16 4.10 -6.52
N GLY A 184 13.47 3.71 -5.45
CA GLY A 184 13.75 2.48 -4.71
C GLY A 184 14.83 2.62 -3.64
N GLN A 185 15.50 3.76 -3.50
CA GLN A 185 16.46 4.03 -2.42
C GLN A 185 15.85 5.05 -1.45
N ALA A 186 15.66 4.66 -0.19
CA ALA A 186 15.12 5.55 0.83
C ALA A 186 16.11 6.67 1.15
N LYS A 187 15.69 7.91 0.91
CA LYS A 187 16.42 9.13 1.18
C LYS A 187 15.66 9.97 2.20
N THR A 188 16.24 10.12 3.38
CA THR A 188 15.74 11.04 4.41
C THR A 188 15.70 12.47 3.85
N ILE A 189 14.52 13.11 3.89
CA ILE A 189 14.38 14.51 3.48
C ILE A 189 14.90 15.38 4.62
N ALA A 190 16.17 15.78 4.52
CA ALA A 190 16.90 16.46 5.59
C ALA A 190 16.20 17.72 6.13
N SER A 191 15.54 18.50 5.27
CA SER A 191 14.79 19.70 5.68
C SER A 191 13.55 19.39 6.51
N SER A 192 13.02 18.17 6.43
CA SER A 192 11.91 17.71 7.25
C SER A 192 12.37 17.09 8.57
N ALA A 193 13.61 16.65 8.68
CA ALA A 193 14.06 15.88 9.82
C ALA A 193 14.09 16.72 11.11
N GLN A 194 13.56 16.18 12.21
CA GLN A 194 13.57 16.84 13.51
C GLN A 194 13.87 15.82 14.61
N SER A 195 14.64 16.24 15.64
CA SER A 195 14.96 15.37 16.78
C SER A 195 13.67 15.07 17.55
N ILE A 196 13.56 13.87 18.07
CA ILE A 196 12.47 13.46 18.98
C ILE A 196 13.04 13.12 20.35
N SER A 197 12.19 13.05 21.36
CA SER A 197 12.58 12.56 22.68
C SER A 197 13.14 11.14 22.60
N GLU A 198 14.19 10.87 23.37
CA GLU A 198 14.76 9.52 23.41
C GLU A 198 13.73 8.52 23.97
N PRO A 199 13.52 7.38 23.29
CA PRO A 199 12.65 6.35 23.82
C PRO A 199 13.23 5.83 25.14
N SER A 200 12.40 5.81 26.17
CA SER A 200 12.74 5.29 27.49
C SER A 200 11.56 4.48 28.04
N ASN A 201 11.87 3.38 28.72
CA ASN A 201 10.90 2.56 29.45
C ASN A 201 9.73 1.99 28.63
N ASN A 202 9.88 1.80 27.31
CA ASN A 202 8.85 1.22 26.44
C ASN A 202 7.51 2.00 26.46
N ASN A 203 7.59 3.33 26.64
CA ASN A 203 6.42 4.18 26.68
C ASN A 203 5.74 4.28 25.32
N PHE A 204 4.41 4.27 25.34
CA PHE A 204 3.58 4.53 24.16
C PHE A 204 3.34 6.03 24.01
N VAL A 205 3.76 6.58 22.86
CA VAL A 205 3.61 7.99 22.52
C VAL A 205 2.54 8.14 21.43
N ASP A 206 1.69 9.16 21.56
CA ASP A 206 0.62 9.42 20.59
C ASP A 206 1.18 9.72 19.19
N PHE A 207 0.54 9.14 18.18
CA PHE A 207 0.88 9.31 16.78
C PHE A 207 -0.37 9.57 15.95
N THR A 208 -0.30 10.57 15.08
CA THR A 208 -1.31 10.89 14.08
C THR A 208 -0.63 11.12 12.76
N MET A 209 -1.19 10.57 11.68
CA MET A 209 -0.84 10.92 10.31
C MET A 209 -2.13 11.29 9.58
N SER A 210 -2.20 12.49 9.04
CA SER A 210 -3.32 12.95 8.22
C SER A 210 -2.83 13.36 6.85
N TYR A 211 -3.71 13.22 5.86
CA TYR A 211 -3.43 13.57 4.49
C TYR A 211 -4.66 14.22 3.86
N ASN A 212 -4.43 15.32 3.16
CA ASN A 212 -5.46 16.04 2.42
C ASN A 212 -5.41 15.67 0.94
N GLY A 213 -6.47 15.02 0.46
CA GLY A 213 -6.59 14.56 -0.92
C GLY A 213 -6.66 15.68 -1.95
N ALA A 214 -7.10 16.88 -1.59
CA ALA A 214 -7.14 18.02 -2.52
C ALA A 214 -5.77 18.69 -2.66
N THR A 215 -5.10 18.97 -1.54
CA THR A 215 -3.82 19.71 -1.53
C THR A 215 -2.59 18.82 -1.61
N LYS A 216 -2.74 17.50 -1.44
CA LYS A 216 -1.66 16.51 -1.35
C LYS A 216 -0.68 16.78 -0.20
N VAL A 217 -1.13 17.49 0.84
CA VAL A 217 -0.33 17.75 2.03
C VAL A 217 -0.51 16.62 3.02
N MET A 218 0.59 16.03 3.46
CA MET A 218 0.64 15.07 4.56
C MET A 218 1.17 15.75 5.83
N SER A 219 0.50 15.51 6.95
CA SER A 219 0.91 15.98 8.28
C SER A 219 1.09 14.78 9.20
N VAL A 220 2.19 14.74 9.94
CA VAL A 220 2.48 13.72 10.95
C VAL A 220 2.70 14.41 12.27
N THR A 221 2.06 13.94 13.34
CA THR A 221 2.29 14.39 14.71
C THR A 221 2.70 13.20 15.57
N TYR A 222 3.80 13.34 16.29
CA TYR A 222 4.30 12.36 17.25
C TYR A 222 4.65 13.06 18.56
N GLY A 223 4.00 12.68 19.66
CA GLY A 223 4.27 13.27 20.99
C GLY A 223 4.07 14.80 21.04
N GLY A 224 3.17 15.34 20.22
CA GLY A 224 2.89 16.78 20.10
C GLY A 224 3.78 17.53 19.09
N GLN A 225 4.87 16.93 18.63
CA GLN A 225 5.71 17.49 17.57
C GLN A 225 5.12 17.18 16.20
N THR A 226 5.14 18.14 15.27
CA THR A 226 4.46 18.01 13.96
C THR A 226 5.41 18.24 12.78
N TRP A 227 5.22 17.46 11.73
CA TRP A 227 5.86 17.56 10.43
C TRP A 227 4.80 17.72 9.36
N THR A 228 5.03 18.61 8.41
CA THR A 228 4.13 18.81 7.27
C THR A 228 4.93 18.78 5.99
N GLN A 229 4.47 18.04 4.99
CA GLN A 229 5.13 17.91 3.70
C GLN A 229 4.08 17.89 2.58
N ASP A 230 4.31 18.70 1.55
CA ASP A 230 3.65 18.51 0.26
C ASP A 230 4.24 17.25 -0.39
N VAL A 231 3.39 16.24 -0.59
CA VAL A 231 3.76 14.96 -1.20
C VAL A 231 3.18 14.80 -2.61
N SER A 232 2.71 15.89 -3.23
CA SER A 232 2.13 15.88 -4.59
C SER A 232 3.07 15.25 -5.62
N SER A 233 4.37 15.56 -5.56
CA SER A 233 5.39 14.98 -6.44
C SER A 233 5.61 13.49 -6.19
N PHE A 234 5.43 13.01 -4.96
CA PHE A 234 5.59 11.60 -4.60
C PHE A 234 4.38 10.76 -5.01
N VAL A 235 3.18 11.31 -4.82
CA VAL A 235 1.92 10.70 -5.30
C VAL A 235 1.89 10.70 -6.82
N GLY A 236 2.28 11.80 -7.46
CA GLY A 236 2.29 11.95 -8.91
C GLY A 236 0.91 11.64 -9.51
N THR A 237 0.88 10.73 -10.48
CA THR A 237 -0.37 10.25 -11.11
C THR A 237 -0.94 8.99 -10.46
N ASN A 238 -0.23 8.39 -9.50
CA ASN A 238 -0.65 7.18 -8.82
C ASN A 238 -1.62 7.52 -7.69
N GLN A 239 -2.91 7.27 -7.92
CA GLN A 239 -3.93 7.56 -6.90
C GLN A 239 -4.27 6.35 -6.03
N ALA A 240 -3.78 5.16 -6.36
CA ALA A 240 -3.96 3.95 -5.56
C ALA A 240 -2.63 3.56 -4.93
N MET A 241 -2.54 3.65 -3.59
CA MET A 241 -1.30 3.36 -2.86
C MET A 241 -1.51 2.27 -1.82
N SER A 242 -0.60 1.30 -1.82
CA SER A 242 -0.45 0.36 -0.71
C SER A 242 0.11 1.11 0.50
N PHE A 243 -0.32 0.71 1.70
CA PHE A 243 0.15 1.28 2.97
C PHE A 243 0.66 0.19 3.89
N SER A 244 1.84 0.39 4.47
CA SER A 244 2.39 -0.52 5.47
C SER A 244 3.14 0.21 6.58
N ILE A 245 3.24 -0.46 7.73
CA ILE A 245 4.03 -0.01 8.87
C ILE A 245 5.03 -1.12 9.17
N ALA A 246 6.31 -0.77 9.14
CA ALA A 246 7.40 -1.73 9.26
C ALA A 246 8.39 -1.31 10.34
N ALA A 247 8.95 -2.30 11.02
CA ALA A 247 10.00 -2.11 12.00
C ALA A 247 11.02 -3.24 11.90
N SER A 248 12.26 -2.95 12.26
CA SER A 248 13.32 -3.95 12.31
C SER A 248 14.26 -3.73 13.47
N THR A 249 15.10 -4.73 13.72
CA THR A 249 16.25 -4.67 14.60
C THR A 249 17.44 -5.33 13.91
N GLY A 250 18.62 -4.79 14.14
CA GLY A 250 19.90 -5.36 13.73
C GLY A 250 20.65 -5.95 14.92
N ALA A 251 21.93 -5.57 15.04
CA ALA A 251 22.72 -5.81 16.25
C ALA A 251 22.19 -4.98 17.44
N PHE A 252 21.60 -3.82 17.13
CA PHE A 252 20.92 -2.95 18.08
C PHE A 252 19.41 -3.22 17.96
N MET A 253 18.66 -3.00 19.03
CA MET A 253 17.32 -3.55 19.14
C MET A 253 16.43 -2.76 20.09
N ASN A 254 15.14 -2.80 19.80
CA ASN A 254 14.08 -2.26 20.64
C ASN A 254 12.82 -3.11 20.50
N LEU A 255 12.02 -3.14 21.56
CA LEU A 255 10.62 -3.57 21.46
C LEU A 255 9.84 -2.47 20.74
N GLN A 256 9.36 -2.75 19.53
CA GLN A 256 8.65 -1.77 18.70
C GLN A 256 7.22 -2.21 18.48
N GLN A 257 6.25 -1.35 18.82
CA GLN A 257 4.85 -1.73 18.89
C GLN A 257 3.90 -0.62 18.47
N LEU A 258 2.72 -1.02 18.03
CA LEU A 258 1.58 -0.17 17.74
C LEU A 258 0.48 -0.45 18.78
N ARG A 259 -0.25 0.58 19.21
CA ARG A 259 -1.41 0.42 20.10
C ARG A 259 -2.56 1.33 19.70
N ASN A 260 -3.79 0.85 19.90
CA ASN A 260 -5.02 1.61 19.64
C ASN A 260 -5.09 2.19 18.22
N VAL A 261 -4.67 1.40 17.21
CA VAL A 261 -4.69 1.84 15.82
C VAL A 261 -6.11 2.14 15.36
N ASN A 262 -6.31 3.34 14.83
CA ASN A 262 -7.48 3.71 14.06
C ASN A 262 -7.05 4.23 12.69
N PHE A 263 -7.79 3.88 11.63
CA PHE A 263 -7.50 4.39 10.29
C PHE A 263 -8.78 4.66 9.50
N THR A 264 -9.04 5.93 9.20
CA THR A 264 -10.10 6.36 8.29
C THR A 264 -9.52 6.64 6.91
N TYR A 265 -9.97 5.92 5.88
CA TYR A 265 -9.48 6.10 4.51
C TYR A 265 -10.53 5.66 3.50
N THR A 266 -10.36 6.10 2.24
CA THR A 266 -11.15 5.59 1.12
C THR A 266 -10.36 4.50 0.39
N VAL A 267 -10.98 3.34 0.16
CA VAL A 267 -10.42 2.24 -0.63
C VAL A 267 -10.32 2.65 -2.09
N ALA A 268 -9.14 2.47 -2.70
CA ALA A 268 -8.94 2.67 -4.13
C ALA A 268 -9.61 1.53 -4.92
N GLN A 269 -10.49 1.91 -5.86
CA GLN A 269 -11.23 0.97 -6.69
C GLN A 269 -10.90 1.17 -8.17
N GLY A 270 -10.86 0.06 -8.90
CA GLY A 270 -10.82 0.02 -10.35
C GLY A 270 -12.20 -0.27 -10.94
N THR A 271 -12.32 -0.04 -12.25
CA THR A 271 -13.53 -0.35 -13.01
C THR A 271 -13.17 -1.18 -14.23
N VAL A 272 -13.95 -2.23 -14.44
CA VAL A 272 -13.95 -3.11 -15.60
C VAL A 272 -15.18 -2.78 -16.45
N ILE A 273 -14.96 -2.47 -17.73
CA ILE A 273 -16.04 -2.23 -18.68
C ILE A 273 -16.01 -3.33 -19.74
N ALA A 274 -17.08 -4.11 -19.80
CA ALA A 274 -17.29 -5.15 -20.81
C ALA A 274 -18.09 -4.56 -21.98
N ASN A 275 -17.48 -4.50 -23.17
CA ASN A 275 -18.16 -4.12 -24.41
C ASN A 275 -18.47 -5.36 -25.23
N TYR A 276 -19.65 -5.37 -25.82
CA TYR A 276 -20.13 -6.48 -26.65
C TYR A 276 -20.16 -6.02 -28.09
N VAL A 277 -19.26 -6.55 -28.92
CA VAL A 277 -19.13 -6.16 -30.33
C VAL A 277 -19.24 -7.36 -31.27
N ASP A 278 -19.61 -7.13 -32.52
CA ASP A 278 -19.47 -8.14 -33.57
C ASP A 278 -18.03 -8.20 -34.13
N GLU A 279 -17.79 -9.08 -35.10
CA GLU A 279 -16.48 -9.19 -35.78
C GLU A 279 -16.08 -7.93 -36.56
N GLN A 280 -17.02 -7.03 -36.85
CA GLN A 280 -16.79 -5.76 -37.53
C GLN A 280 -16.55 -4.61 -36.55
N GLY A 281 -16.63 -4.87 -35.24
CA GLY A 281 -16.45 -3.88 -34.18
C GLY A 281 -17.71 -3.08 -33.85
N ASN A 282 -18.88 -3.44 -34.39
CA ASN A 282 -20.13 -2.76 -34.06
C ASN A 282 -20.63 -3.21 -32.69
N THR A 283 -21.11 -2.28 -31.87
CA THR A 283 -21.74 -2.60 -30.59
C THR A 283 -23.05 -3.35 -30.80
N ILE A 284 -23.17 -4.52 -30.16
CA ILE A 284 -24.33 -5.43 -30.30
C ILE A 284 -25.13 -5.62 -29.00
N ALA A 285 -24.61 -5.14 -27.87
CA ALA A 285 -25.34 -5.03 -26.61
C ALA A 285 -24.81 -3.87 -25.77
N GLN A 286 -25.63 -3.42 -24.82
CA GLN A 286 -25.20 -2.41 -23.85
C GLN A 286 -23.97 -2.89 -23.06
N GLN A 287 -23.01 -1.99 -22.90
CA GLN A 287 -21.83 -2.24 -22.06
C GLN A 287 -22.23 -2.53 -20.61
N GLU A 288 -21.44 -3.34 -19.94
CA GLU A 288 -21.59 -3.61 -18.51
C GLU A 288 -20.38 -3.12 -17.75
N THR A 289 -20.63 -2.49 -16.61
CA THR A 289 -19.59 -1.90 -15.78
C THR A 289 -19.57 -2.61 -14.43
N THR A 290 -18.40 -3.09 -14.03
CA THR A 290 -18.17 -3.68 -12.70
C THR A 290 -17.03 -2.93 -12.03
N SER A 291 -17.23 -2.51 -10.78
CA SER A 291 -16.17 -1.90 -9.97
C SER A 291 -15.77 -2.83 -8.83
N GLY A 292 -14.51 -2.74 -8.42
CA GLY A 292 -13.96 -3.52 -7.33
C GLY A 292 -12.65 -2.93 -6.81
N ASP A 293 -12.20 -3.41 -5.66
CA ASP A 293 -10.95 -2.96 -5.05
C ASP A 293 -9.76 -3.35 -5.94
N ILE A 294 -8.81 -2.44 -6.08
CA ILE A 294 -7.58 -2.71 -6.83
C ILE A 294 -6.82 -3.88 -6.16
N ASP A 295 -6.18 -4.72 -6.98
CA ASP A 295 -5.46 -5.95 -6.59
C ASP A 295 -6.33 -7.08 -6.04
N THR A 296 -7.64 -7.00 -6.26
CA THR A 296 -8.54 -8.14 -6.02
C THR A 296 -8.89 -8.83 -7.35
N PRO A 297 -9.03 -10.18 -7.36
CA PRO A 297 -9.54 -10.89 -8.52
C PRO A 297 -10.96 -10.43 -8.86
N TYR A 298 -11.24 -10.19 -10.14
CA TYR A 298 -12.61 -9.99 -10.63
C TYR A 298 -13.06 -11.21 -11.44
N VAL A 299 -14.36 -11.47 -11.43
CA VAL A 299 -15.00 -12.53 -12.22
C VAL A 299 -16.06 -11.88 -13.09
N THR A 300 -16.11 -12.29 -14.36
CA THR A 300 -17.15 -11.88 -15.31
C THR A 300 -17.83 -13.11 -15.90
N SER A 301 -19.08 -12.96 -16.34
CA SER A 301 -19.88 -14.03 -16.93
C SER A 301 -20.16 -13.74 -18.40
N GLN A 302 -20.07 -14.76 -19.26
CA GLN A 302 -20.45 -14.62 -20.67
C GLN A 302 -21.93 -14.26 -20.80
N LYS A 303 -22.22 -13.17 -21.50
CA LYS A 303 -23.58 -12.76 -21.85
C LYS A 303 -24.06 -13.47 -23.11
N THR A 304 -25.27 -14.02 -23.06
CA THR A 304 -25.95 -14.54 -24.26
C THR A 304 -26.62 -13.37 -24.98
N ILE A 305 -26.29 -13.16 -26.26
CA ILE A 305 -26.84 -12.08 -27.08
C ILE A 305 -27.65 -12.70 -28.24
N PRO A 306 -28.97 -12.44 -28.35
CA PRO A 306 -29.79 -12.99 -29.41
C PRO A 306 -29.22 -12.71 -30.81
N GLY A 307 -29.14 -13.75 -31.64
CA GLY A 307 -28.60 -13.64 -33.00
C GLY A 307 -27.08 -13.76 -33.11
N TYR A 308 -26.36 -13.86 -31.99
CA TYR A 308 -24.90 -13.96 -31.96
C TYR A 308 -24.40 -15.19 -31.20
N THR A 309 -23.27 -15.74 -31.65
CA THR A 309 -22.52 -16.78 -30.91
C THR A 309 -21.19 -16.23 -30.45
N PHE A 310 -20.80 -16.50 -29.20
CA PHE A 310 -19.49 -16.08 -28.69
C PHE A 310 -18.35 -16.68 -29.50
N LYS A 311 -17.38 -15.84 -29.85
CA LYS A 311 -16.17 -16.24 -30.58
C LYS A 311 -14.96 -16.28 -29.68
N ALA A 312 -14.64 -15.15 -29.06
CA ALA A 312 -13.43 -14.98 -28.29
C ALA A 312 -13.57 -13.80 -27.32
N PHE A 313 -12.72 -13.84 -26.30
CA PHE A 313 -12.50 -12.77 -25.35
C PHE A 313 -11.20 -12.04 -25.70
N GLN A 314 -11.25 -10.71 -25.75
CA GLN A 314 -10.06 -9.87 -25.91
C GLN A 314 -10.00 -8.83 -24.79
N MET A 315 -8.86 -8.77 -24.10
CA MET A 315 -8.54 -7.69 -23.17
C MET A 315 -7.86 -6.55 -23.91
N GLU A 316 -8.50 -5.38 -23.95
CA GLU A 316 -7.87 -4.16 -24.43
C GLU A 316 -7.23 -3.44 -23.22
N GLN A 317 -5.92 -3.67 -23.01
CA GLN A 317 -5.16 -2.90 -22.04
C GLN A 317 -4.94 -1.48 -22.58
N ARG A 318 -5.74 -0.52 -22.11
CA ARG A 318 -5.47 0.90 -22.34
C ARG A 318 -4.42 1.40 -21.35
N LEU A 319 -3.19 0.94 -21.53
CA LEU A 319 -2.03 1.47 -20.80
C LEU A 319 -1.85 2.93 -21.22
N ARG A 320 -1.92 3.85 -20.25
CA ARG A 320 -1.38 5.20 -20.43
C ARG A 320 0.14 5.04 -20.62
N GLY A 321 0.57 5.16 -21.88
CA GLY A 321 1.97 5.31 -22.27
C GLY A 321 2.75 3.99 -22.39
N ILE A 322 2.92 3.49 -23.61
CA ILE A 322 4.19 3.31 -24.31
C ILE A 322 3.88 2.59 -25.63
N MET A 323 4.12 3.30 -26.72
CA MET A 323 4.04 2.81 -28.09
C MET A 323 5.43 2.29 -28.47
N LEU A 324 5.57 1.00 -28.76
CA LEU A 324 6.62 0.48 -29.64
C LEU A 324 6.09 -0.75 -30.40
N PRO A 325 5.77 -0.62 -31.70
CA PRO A 325 5.70 -1.78 -32.58
C PRO A 325 7.12 -2.11 -33.05
N MET A 326 7.60 -3.32 -32.76
CA MET A 326 8.68 -3.92 -33.55
C MET A 326 8.08 -4.92 -34.51
N THR A 327 8.23 -4.64 -35.80
CA THR A 327 7.93 -5.56 -36.88
C THR A 327 9.14 -6.46 -37.11
N LYS A 328 8.89 -7.76 -37.21
CA LYS A 328 9.85 -8.80 -37.56
C LYS A 328 10.07 -8.79 -39.08
N LEU A 329 11.32 -8.87 -39.54
CA LEU A 329 11.67 -9.65 -40.73
C LEU A 329 12.10 -11.04 -40.24
#